data_AF-C3Y6G6-F1
#
_entry.id   AF-C3Y6G6-F1
#
_cell.length_a   1.000
_cell.length_b   1.000
_cell.length_c   1.000
_cell.angle_alpha   90.00
_cell.angle_beta   90.00
_cell.angle_gamma   90.00
#
_symmetry.space_group_name_H-M   'P 1'
#
loop_
_entity.id
_entity.type
_entity.pdbx_description
1 polymer ?
#
loop_
_entity_poly.entity_id
_entity_poly.type
_entity_poly.pdbx_seq_one_letter_code
_entity_poly.pdbx_strand_id
1 'polypeptide(L)'
;SYYTRALPPVPEDCPTPMGTKGHKELPSPEYLAQTFLARTTFLPDTRRRTNVLFGFMAQHFTHQFFKTDFKKGPGRTWSDHAVDMSQVYGETVGRQQQLRTFKDGKLKHQLVDGEVFPPSLQDAPV
;
A
#
# COMPACT_ATOMS: atom_id res chain seq x y z
N SER A 1 5.70 -12.28 5.74
CA SER A 1 5.92 -11.95 7.17
C SER A 1 4.60 -11.47 7.81
N TYR A 2 4.62 -11.07 9.08
CA TYR A 2 3.47 -10.46 9.77
C TYR A 2 3.67 -8.95 9.91
N TYR A 3 2.58 -8.20 9.88
CA TYR A 3 2.60 -6.86 10.48
C TYR A 3 2.70 -6.95 12.00
N THR A 4 3.50 -6.09 12.61
CA THR A 4 3.45 -5.87 14.05
C THR A 4 2.18 -5.11 14.44
N ARG A 5 1.82 -5.14 15.71
CA ARG A 5 0.70 -4.39 16.27
C ARG A 5 1.18 -3.54 17.43
N ALA A 6 0.68 -2.31 17.52
CA ALA A 6 0.94 -1.44 18.66
C ALA A 6 0.21 -1.89 19.93
N LEU A 7 -0.93 -2.58 19.78
CA LEU A 7 -1.74 -3.14 20.87
C LEU A 7 -2.11 -4.60 20.57
N PRO A 8 -2.29 -5.44 21.60
CA PRO A 8 -2.77 -6.80 21.40
C PRO A 8 -4.19 -6.82 20.80
N PRO A 9 -4.60 -7.91 20.14
CA PRO A 9 -6.00 -8.08 19.75
C PRO A 9 -6.90 -8.15 20.99
N VAL A 10 -8.18 -7.81 20.80
CA VAL A 10 -9.22 -8.09 21.82
C VAL A 10 -9.28 -9.62 22.03
N PRO A 11 -9.24 -10.12 23.27
CA PRO A 11 -9.38 -11.55 23.55
C PRO A 11 -10.67 -12.13 22.99
N GLU A 12 -10.60 -13.36 22.47
CA GLU A 12 -11.74 -14.02 21.80
C GLU A 12 -12.89 -14.35 22.77
N ASP A 13 -12.62 -14.43 24.06
CA ASP A 13 -13.57 -14.71 25.14
C ASP A 13 -14.25 -13.45 25.72
N CYS A 14 -13.99 -12.27 25.15
CA CYS A 14 -14.63 -11.04 25.60
C CYS A 14 -16.14 -11.01 25.30
N PRO A 15 -16.96 -10.41 26.19
CA PRO A 15 -18.42 -10.39 26.04
C PRO A 15 -18.92 -9.50 24.89
N THR A 16 -18.07 -8.61 24.36
CA THR A 16 -18.37 -7.75 23.20
C THR A 16 -17.16 -7.71 22.26
N PRO A 17 -17.35 -7.36 20.96
CA PRO A 17 -16.25 -7.26 20.00
C PRO A 17 -15.14 -6.26 20.38
N MET A 18 -15.42 -5.33 21.30
CA MET A 18 -14.50 -4.30 21.77
C MET A 18 -14.10 -4.47 23.25
N GLY A 19 -14.22 -5.69 23.80
CA GLY A 19 -13.93 -5.99 25.20
C GLY A 19 -15.21 -6.08 26.02
N THR A 20 -15.46 -5.11 26.91
CA THR A 20 -16.59 -5.16 27.86
C THR A 20 -17.65 -4.08 27.64
N LYS A 21 -17.49 -3.23 26.62
CA LYS A 21 -18.37 -2.07 26.36
C LYS A 21 -18.94 -2.12 24.94
N GLY A 22 -20.14 -1.59 24.79
CA GLY A 22 -20.85 -1.51 23.51
C GLY A 22 -21.87 -2.64 23.32
N HIS A 23 -22.41 -2.71 22.11
CA HIS A 23 -23.34 -3.76 21.73
C HIS A 23 -22.60 -5.06 21.39
N LYS A 24 -23.34 -6.18 21.36
CA LYS A 24 -22.80 -7.49 21.00
C LYS A 24 -22.34 -7.57 19.54
N GLU A 25 -22.91 -6.73 18.68
CA GLU A 25 -22.57 -6.64 17.26
C GLU A 25 -22.10 -5.22 16.95
N LEU A 26 -21.06 -5.13 16.12
CA LEU A 26 -20.62 -3.85 15.58
C LEU A 26 -21.58 -3.38 14.47
N PRO A 27 -21.71 -2.07 14.23
CA PRO A 27 -22.44 -1.58 13.07
C PRO A 27 -21.84 -2.11 11.77
N SER A 28 -22.69 -2.30 10.75
CA SER A 28 -22.24 -2.70 9.42
C SER A 28 -21.18 -1.73 8.87
N PRO A 29 -20.05 -2.22 8.32
CA PRO A 29 -19.07 -1.38 7.65
C PRO A 29 -19.66 -0.55 6.51
N GLU A 30 -20.61 -1.12 5.76
CA GLU A 30 -21.31 -0.47 4.65
C GLU A 30 -22.17 0.69 5.14
N TYR A 31 -22.94 0.48 6.22
CA TYR A 31 -23.74 1.53 6.85
C TYR A 31 -22.85 2.68 7.31
N LEU A 32 -21.74 2.39 7.97
CA LEU A 32 -20.79 3.41 8.43
C LEU A 32 -20.18 4.18 7.25
N ALA A 33 -19.75 3.46 6.21
CA ALA A 33 -19.14 4.06 5.02
C ALA A 33 -20.11 5.00 4.30
N GLN A 34 -21.35 4.56 4.06
CA GLN A 34 -22.36 5.34 3.34
C GLN A 34 -22.87 6.53 4.15
N THR A 35 -23.06 6.35 5.45
CA THR A 35 -23.66 7.38 6.30
C THR A 35 -22.66 8.48 6.69
N PHE A 36 -21.40 8.11 6.93
CA PHE A 36 -20.43 9.03 7.55
C PHE A 36 -19.17 9.32 6.72
N LEU A 37 -18.78 8.47 5.77
CA LEU A 37 -17.49 8.59 5.07
C LEU A 37 -17.62 8.91 3.58
N ALA A 38 -18.75 8.55 2.97
CA ALA A 38 -19.02 8.80 1.57
C ALA A 38 -19.01 10.30 1.26
N ARG A 39 -18.23 10.70 0.26
CA ARG A 39 -18.13 12.10 -0.15
C ARG A 39 -19.42 12.53 -0.83
N THR A 40 -20.10 13.52 -0.26
CA THR A 40 -21.24 14.20 -0.89
C THR A 40 -20.83 15.49 -1.61
N THR A 41 -19.87 16.22 -1.03
CA THR A 41 -19.29 17.43 -1.60
C THR A 41 -17.78 17.39 -1.41
N PHE A 42 -17.02 17.87 -2.40
CA PHE A 42 -15.58 17.97 -2.26
C PHE A 42 -15.21 19.07 -1.26
N LEU A 43 -14.50 18.67 -0.20
CA LEU A 43 -13.95 19.58 0.80
C LEU A 43 -12.43 19.67 0.58
N PRO A 44 -11.90 20.80 0.05
CA PRO A 44 -10.47 20.96 -0.13
C PRO A 44 -9.74 21.04 1.22
N ASP A 45 -8.47 20.63 1.25
CA ASP A 45 -7.61 20.84 2.42
C ASP A 45 -7.22 22.32 2.54
N THR A 46 -8.02 23.09 3.25
CA THR A 46 -7.85 24.54 3.40
C THR A 46 -6.69 24.93 4.31
N ARG A 47 -6.35 24.09 5.30
CA ARG A 47 -5.33 24.42 6.30
C ARG A 47 -3.92 24.18 5.77
N ARG A 48 -3.65 23.01 5.18
CA ARG A 48 -2.30 22.66 4.71
C ARG A 48 -2.10 22.97 3.23
N ARG A 49 -3.20 23.20 2.49
CA ARG A 49 -3.20 23.47 1.04
C ARG A 49 -2.49 22.37 0.24
N THR A 50 -2.74 21.12 0.64
CA THR A 50 -2.15 19.95 0.01
C THR A 50 -2.59 19.84 -1.45
N ASN A 51 -1.64 19.56 -2.34
CA ASN A 51 -1.89 19.37 -3.77
C ASN A 51 -1.93 17.88 -4.14
N VAL A 52 -2.28 17.58 -5.39
CA VAL A 52 -2.36 16.19 -5.89
C VAL A 52 -1.01 15.49 -5.95
N LEU A 53 0.09 16.24 -6.16
CA LEU A 53 1.44 15.68 -6.19
C LEU A 53 1.80 15.05 -4.84
N PHE A 54 1.43 15.71 -3.73
CA PHE A 54 1.62 15.15 -2.40
C PHE A 54 0.84 13.84 -2.21
N GLY A 55 -0.40 13.77 -2.69
CA GLY A 55 -1.21 12.56 -2.64
C GLY A 55 -0.57 11.38 -3.38
N PHE A 56 -0.08 11.62 -4.60
CA PHE A 56 0.63 10.59 -5.37
C PHE A 56 1.95 10.19 -4.72
N MET A 57 2.71 11.14 -4.18
CA MET A 57 3.96 10.83 -3.47
C MET A 57 3.69 9.98 -2.23
N ALA A 58 2.69 10.32 -1.43
CA ALA A 58 2.29 9.53 -0.26
C ALA A 58 1.88 8.11 -0.67
N GLN A 59 1.11 7.97 -1.75
CA GLN A 59 0.74 6.66 -2.29
C GLN A 59 1.99 5.86 -2.72
N HIS A 60 2.81 6.41 -3.61
CA HIS A 60 4.00 5.74 -4.14
C HIS A 60 4.98 5.35 -3.02
N PHE A 61 5.25 6.26 -2.09
CA PHE A 61 6.16 6.05 -0.98
C PHE A 61 5.66 4.96 -0.03
N THR A 62 4.40 5.01 0.38
CA THR A 62 3.87 4.06 1.38
C THR A 62 3.69 2.65 0.82
N HIS A 63 3.45 2.51 -0.48
CA HIS A 63 3.25 1.22 -1.13
C HIS A 63 4.53 0.39 -1.24
N GLN A 64 5.69 0.90 -0.82
CA GLN A 64 6.89 0.08 -0.66
C GLN A 64 6.83 -0.82 0.60
N PHE A 65 6.09 -0.42 1.64
CA PHE A 65 5.98 -1.17 2.90
C PHE A 65 4.56 -1.60 3.29
N PHE A 66 3.51 -0.98 2.73
CA PHE A 66 2.14 -1.46 2.86
C PHE A 66 1.77 -2.37 1.69
N LYS A 67 2.17 -3.65 1.82
CA LYS A 67 2.05 -4.71 0.82
C LYS A 67 1.38 -5.95 1.42
N THR A 68 0.09 -5.84 1.73
CA THR A 68 -0.68 -6.94 2.34
C THR A 68 -0.68 -8.18 1.45
N ASP A 69 -0.40 -9.35 2.05
CA ASP A 69 -0.51 -10.65 1.41
C ASP A 69 -1.92 -11.22 1.61
N PHE A 70 -2.85 -10.81 0.73
CA PHE A 70 -4.25 -11.20 0.83
C PHE A 70 -4.49 -12.72 0.74
N LYS A 71 -3.56 -13.49 0.17
CA LYS A 71 -3.65 -14.96 0.14
C LYS A 71 -3.43 -15.58 1.51
N LYS A 72 -2.64 -14.94 2.38
CA LYS A 72 -2.33 -15.41 3.74
C LYS A 72 -3.13 -14.70 4.83
N GLY A 73 -3.85 -13.64 4.48
CA GLY A 73 -4.77 -12.92 5.37
C GLY A 73 -4.31 -11.50 5.74
N PRO A 74 -5.19 -10.71 6.37
CA PRO A 74 -5.02 -9.26 6.53
C PRO A 74 -3.85 -8.85 7.44
N GLY A 75 -3.40 -9.73 8.33
CA GLY A 75 -2.23 -9.48 9.20
C GLY A 75 -0.88 -9.81 8.55
N ARG A 76 -0.87 -10.19 7.27
CA ARG A 76 0.32 -10.67 6.56
C ARG A 76 0.79 -9.67 5.52
N THR A 77 2.10 -9.60 5.35
CA THR A 77 2.75 -8.72 4.36
C THR A 77 3.84 -9.47 3.61
N TRP A 78 4.11 -9.02 2.39
CA TRP A 78 5.25 -9.45 1.57
C TRP A 78 6.33 -8.37 1.43
N SER A 79 6.25 -7.30 2.24
CA SER A 79 7.34 -6.31 2.40
C SER A 79 8.36 -6.74 3.46
N ASP A 80 9.58 -6.19 3.34
CA ASP A 80 10.67 -6.29 4.30
C ASP A 80 10.59 -5.29 5.47
N HIS A 81 9.48 -4.57 5.63
CA HIS A 81 9.25 -3.58 6.71
C HIS A 81 10.25 -2.41 6.71
N ALA A 82 10.78 -2.07 5.54
CA ALA A 82 11.82 -1.06 5.40
C ALA A 82 11.44 -0.01 4.34
N VAL A 83 12.22 1.07 4.33
CA VAL A 83 12.31 1.98 3.19
C VAL A 83 13.40 1.42 2.28
N ASP A 84 13.04 0.40 1.50
CA ASP A 84 13.95 -0.42 0.68
C ASP A 84 13.88 -0.10 -0.82
N MET A 85 12.99 0.80 -1.23
CA MET A 85 12.72 1.14 -2.62
C MET A 85 12.24 -0.06 -3.47
N SER A 86 11.64 -1.08 -2.85
CA SER A 86 11.13 -2.28 -3.54
C SER A 86 9.99 -2.00 -4.51
N GLN A 87 9.31 -0.84 -4.40
CA GLN A 87 8.34 -0.36 -5.39
C GLN A 87 9.00 0.09 -6.71
N VAL A 88 10.32 0.34 -6.71
CA VAL A 88 11.12 0.69 -7.89
C VAL A 88 11.95 -0.51 -8.35
N TYR A 89 12.64 -1.17 -7.42
CA TYR A 89 13.62 -2.21 -7.73
C TYR A 89 13.06 -3.65 -7.68
N GLY A 90 11.84 -3.82 -7.21
CA GLY A 90 11.25 -5.13 -6.95
C GLY A 90 11.61 -5.70 -5.58
N GLU A 91 10.75 -6.56 -5.06
CA GLU A 91 10.87 -7.20 -3.75
C GLU A 91 11.72 -8.47 -3.73
N THR A 92 11.97 -9.08 -4.90
CA THR A 92 12.81 -10.28 -5.00
C THR A 92 14.02 -10.00 -5.89
N VAL A 93 15.11 -10.72 -5.62
CA VAL A 93 16.32 -10.68 -6.45
C VAL A 93 15.99 -11.04 -7.90
N GLY A 94 15.10 -12.01 -8.13
CA GLY A 94 14.66 -12.38 -9.48
C GLY A 94 13.99 -11.23 -10.22
N ARG A 95 13.03 -10.56 -9.57
CA ARG A 95 12.35 -9.37 -10.13
C ARG A 95 13.34 -8.22 -10.39
N GLN A 96 14.25 -7.98 -9.44
CA GLN A 96 15.29 -6.96 -9.58
C GLN A 96 16.20 -7.23 -10.78
N GLN A 97 16.62 -8.47 -10.99
CA GLN A 97 17.44 -8.86 -12.13
C GLN A 97 16.71 -8.65 -13.46
N GLN A 98 15.41 -8.99 -13.52
CA GLN A 98 14.59 -8.76 -14.72
C GLN A 98 14.47 -7.28 -15.10
N LEU A 99 14.48 -6.37 -14.11
CA LEU A 99 14.40 -4.92 -14.31
C LEU A 99 15.74 -4.26 -14.69
N ARG A 100 16.87 -4.93 -14.51
CA ARG A 100 18.20 -4.34 -14.73
C ARG A 100 18.70 -4.54 -16.15
N THR A 101 19.46 -3.57 -16.66
CA THR A 101 20.19 -3.73 -17.94
C THR A 101 21.49 -4.51 -17.78
N PHE A 102 21.98 -4.64 -16.55
CA PHE A 102 23.34 -5.12 -16.22
C PHE A 102 24.46 -4.32 -16.89
N LYS A 103 24.17 -3.09 -17.31
CA LYS A 103 25.12 -2.17 -17.92
C LYS A 103 25.08 -0.84 -17.16
N ASP A 104 26.26 -0.35 -16.78
CA ASP A 104 26.45 0.93 -16.08
C ASP A 104 25.62 1.08 -14.79
N GLY A 105 25.17 -0.03 -14.19
CA GLY A 105 24.30 -0.01 -13.01
C GLY A 105 22.85 0.46 -13.28
N LYS A 106 22.39 0.49 -14.53
CA LYS A 106 21.08 1.07 -14.91
C LYS A 106 19.92 0.06 -14.85
N LEU A 107 18.70 0.61 -14.76
CA LEU A 107 17.44 -0.09 -15.02
C LEU A 107 17.09 -0.05 -16.50
N LYS A 108 16.37 -1.07 -16.96
CA LYS A 108 15.75 -1.09 -18.29
C LYS A 108 14.77 0.07 -18.39
N HIS A 109 14.61 0.56 -19.61
CA HIS A 109 13.70 1.66 -19.95
C HIS A 109 13.33 1.53 -21.43
N GLN A 110 12.34 2.31 -21.85
CA GLN A 110 11.99 2.51 -23.25
C GLN A 110 11.94 4.00 -23.57
N LEU A 111 12.02 4.34 -24.86
CA LEU A 111 11.79 5.69 -25.35
C LEU A 111 10.39 5.77 -25.94
N VAL A 112 9.59 6.72 -25.46
CA VAL A 112 8.28 7.06 -26.03
C VAL A 112 8.33 8.54 -26.37
N ASP A 113 8.16 8.84 -27.66
CA ASP A 113 8.24 10.22 -28.20
C ASP A 113 9.52 10.98 -27.80
N GLY A 114 10.64 10.27 -27.70
CA GLY A 114 11.95 10.84 -27.33
C GLY A 114 12.21 10.94 -25.82
N GLU A 115 11.23 10.61 -24.98
CA GLU A 115 11.34 10.67 -23.52
C GLU A 115 11.49 9.27 -22.89
N VAL A 116 12.12 9.19 -21.72
CA VAL A 116 12.43 7.93 -21.04
C VAL A 116 11.28 7.48 -20.13
N PHE A 117 10.79 6.26 -20.34
CA PHE A 117 9.73 5.62 -19.55
C PHE A 117 10.14 4.24 -19.02
N PRO A 118 9.44 3.70 -18.00
CA PRO A 118 9.63 2.31 -17.56
C PRO A 118 9.49 1.31 -18.72
N PRO A 119 10.19 0.17 -18.69
CA PRO A 119 10.16 -0.80 -19.78
C PRO A 119 8.77 -1.42 -19.93
N SER A 120 8.47 -1.96 -21.11
CA SER A 120 7.26 -2.75 -21.32
C SER A 120 7.35 -4.10 -20.58
N LEU A 121 6.21 -4.75 -20.34
CA LEU A 121 6.19 -6.12 -19.81
C LEU A 121 6.84 -7.14 -20.76
N GLN A 122 6.90 -6.84 -22.05
CA GLN A 122 7.61 -7.66 -23.03
C GLN A 122 9.13 -7.61 -22.81
N ASP A 123 9.67 -6.45 -22.47
CA ASP A 123 11.11 -6.24 -22.27
C ASP A 123 11.59 -6.57 -20.84
N ALA A 124 10.68 -6.43 -19.87
CA ALA A 124 10.89 -6.77 -18.47
C ALA A 124 9.66 -7.56 -17.94
N PRO A 125 9.65 -8.89 -18.08
CA PRO A 125 8.51 -9.73 -17.69
C PRO A 125 8.52 -9.97 -16.17
N VAL A 126 8.13 -8.93 -15.44
CA VAL A 126 8.04 -8.90 -13.97
C VAL A 126 6.64 -9.14 -13.46
#